data_AF-A0A6A3PKT1-F1
#
_entry.id   AF-A0A6A3PKT1-F1
#
_cell.length_a   1.000
_cell.length_b   1.000
_cell.length_c   1.000
_cell.angle_alpha   90.00
_cell.angle_beta   90.00
_cell.angle_gamma   90.00
#
_symmetry.space_group_name_H-M   'P 1'
#
loop_
_entity.id
_entity.type
_entity.pdbx_description
1 polymer ?
#
loop_
_entity_poly.entity_id
_entity_poly.type
_entity_poly.pdbx_seq_one_letter_code
_entity_poly.pdbx_strand_id
1 'polypeptide(L)'
;MPPLKVTLKPDAVPVRCKARRYAPEHRAFMKKHVQELIDAGLCYRNPHSKWCSPPLIVKKVEPGDFRMTVDVRRVNAQTLRMIWPMPIFEVIMDYHTDSELYFLLDFFKGYWQFLLSLECQELFSFLTDMGIFTPTRVLMGGSDSVAYCRPPCRRCSRNFSMTGC
;
A
#
# COMPACT_ATOMS: atom_id res chain seq x y z
N MET A 1 3.00 -13.11 -11.38
CA MET A 1 2.77 -11.67 -11.68
C MET A 1 4.08 -10.94 -11.47
N PRO A 2 4.55 -10.11 -12.41
CA PRO A 2 5.79 -9.36 -12.23
C PRO A 2 5.62 -8.36 -11.07
N PRO A 3 6.64 -8.13 -10.23
CA PRO A 3 6.54 -7.22 -9.10
C PRO A 3 6.36 -5.77 -9.56
N LEU A 4 5.69 -4.94 -8.76
CA LEU A 4 5.51 -3.52 -9.03
C LEU A 4 6.87 -2.82 -9.12
N LYS A 5 7.13 -2.14 -10.24
CA LYS A 5 8.26 -1.22 -10.43
C LYS A 5 7.73 0.20 -10.44
N VAL A 6 8.35 1.06 -9.63
CA VAL A 6 8.01 2.47 -9.52
C VAL A 6 9.08 3.28 -10.24
N THR A 7 8.68 4.09 -11.20
CA THR A 7 9.60 4.95 -11.95
C THR A 7 9.73 6.28 -11.24
N LEU A 8 10.96 6.66 -10.92
CA LEU A 8 11.27 7.98 -10.38
C LEU A 8 11.45 9.01 -11.50
N LYS A 9 11.23 10.28 -11.17
CA LYS A 9 11.64 11.40 -12.03
C LYS A 9 13.16 11.42 -12.18
N PRO A 10 13.69 11.93 -13.31
CA PRO A 10 15.14 11.99 -13.54
C PRO A 10 15.88 12.78 -12.44
N ASP A 11 15.25 13.80 -11.87
CA ASP A 11 15.84 14.66 -10.83
C ASP A 11 15.40 14.26 -9.42
N ALA A 12 14.96 13.00 -9.23
CA ALA A 12 14.40 12.56 -7.97
C ALA A 12 15.43 12.55 -6.84
N VAL A 13 15.12 13.25 -5.76
CA VAL A 13 15.97 13.30 -4.57
C VAL A 13 15.39 12.37 -3.48
N PRO A 14 16.23 11.60 -2.77
CA PRO A 14 15.77 10.76 -1.67
C PRO A 14 15.02 11.55 -0.59
N VAL A 15 13.84 11.08 -0.23
CA VAL A 15 13.04 11.68 0.84
C VAL A 15 13.57 11.19 2.18
N ARG A 16 13.99 12.10 3.05
CA ARG A 16 14.33 11.79 4.45
C ARG A 16 13.40 12.51 5.41
N CYS A 17 12.70 11.75 6.23
CA CYS A 17 11.90 12.28 7.34
C CYS A 17 12.75 12.45 8.61
N LYS A 18 12.33 13.36 9.49
CA LYS A 18 12.89 13.50 10.84
C LYS A 18 12.18 12.53 11.78
N ALA A 19 12.89 12.04 12.80
CA ALA A 19 12.27 11.30 13.88
C ALA A 19 11.16 12.12 14.53
N ARG A 20 10.02 11.47 14.84
CA ARG A 20 8.85 12.10 15.45
C ARG A 20 8.62 11.51 16.83
N ARG A 21 8.10 12.32 17.74
CA ARG A 21 7.59 11.85 19.03
C ARG A 21 6.15 11.37 18.84
N TYR A 22 5.87 10.15 19.30
CA TYR A 22 4.53 9.57 19.33
C TYR A 22 4.11 9.35 20.79
N ALA A 23 2.81 9.43 21.05
CA ALA A 23 2.25 9.11 22.36
C ALA A 23 2.65 7.67 22.78
N PRO A 24 2.76 7.36 24.09
CA PRO A 24 3.13 6.03 24.57
C PRO A 24 2.28 4.90 23.97
N GLU A 25 0.96 5.09 23.90
CA GLU A 25 0.02 4.13 23.28
C GLU A 25 0.33 3.86 21.81
N HIS A 26 0.57 4.94 21.05
CA HIS A 26 0.92 4.86 19.63
C HIS A 26 2.25 4.12 19.42
N ARG A 27 3.25 4.33 20.29
CA ARG A 27 4.53 3.61 20.22
C ARG A 27 4.36 2.13 20.51
N ALA A 28 3.59 1.78 21.54
CA ALA A 28 3.31 0.39 21.88
C ALA A 28 2.61 -0.33 20.71
N PHE A 29 1.59 0.32 20.13
CA PHE A 29 0.91 -0.19 18.94
C PHE A 29 1.86 -0.33 17.75
N MET A 30 2.66 0.71 17.44
CA MET A 30 3.62 0.69 16.33
C MET A 30 4.61 -0.45 16.47
N LYS A 31 5.18 -0.64 17.67
CA LYS A 31 6.15 -1.69 17.94
C LYS A 31 5.54 -3.07 17.72
N LYS A 32 4.33 -3.32 18.24
CA LYS A 32 3.62 -4.58 18.04
C LYS A 32 3.31 -4.82 16.56
N HIS A 33 2.74 -3.82 15.88
CA HIS A 33 2.34 -3.94 14.48
C HIS A 33 3.53 -4.16 13.54
N VAL A 34 4.64 -3.45 13.76
CA VAL A 34 5.86 -3.62 12.97
C VAL A 34 6.47 -5.00 13.21
N GLN A 35 6.44 -5.51 14.44
CA GLN A 35 6.90 -6.88 14.72
C GLN A 35 6.07 -7.92 13.96
N GLU A 36 4.73 -7.80 13.98
CA GLU A 36 3.84 -8.69 13.21
C GLU A 36 4.16 -8.65 11.70
N LEU A 37 4.50 -7.48 11.16
CA LEU A 37 4.89 -7.33 9.74
C LEU A 37 6.25 -8.00 9.45
N ILE A 38 7.19 -7.97 10.39
CA ILE A 38 8.50 -8.62 10.25
C ILE A 38 8.32 -10.14 10.33
N ASP A 39 7.57 -10.63 11.31
CA ASP A 39 7.31 -12.06 11.52
C ASP A 39 6.59 -12.67 10.32
N ALA A 40 5.71 -11.90 9.67
CA ALA A 40 5.04 -12.29 8.43
C ALA A 40 5.91 -12.16 7.16
N GLY A 41 7.16 -11.70 7.27
CA GLY A 41 8.06 -11.46 6.12
C GLY A 41 7.64 -10.31 5.20
N LEU A 42 6.75 -9.44 5.67
CA LEU A 42 6.22 -8.30 4.91
C LEU A 42 7.10 -7.06 5.04
N CYS A 43 7.94 -6.99 6.07
CA CYS A 43 8.91 -5.92 6.29
C CYS A 43 10.24 -6.50 6.78
N TYR A 44 11.33 -5.80 6.51
CA TYR A 44 12.65 -6.09 7.08
C TYR A 44 13.32 -4.81 7.56
N ARG A 45 14.26 -4.95 8.50
CA ARG A 45 15.02 -3.82 9.03
C ARG A 45 16.09 -3.40 8.03
N ASN A 46 16.12 -2.12 7.67
CA ASN A 46 17.08 -1.57 6.71
C ASN A 46 17.67 -0.23 7.21
N PRO A 47 18.75 -0.28 8.01
CA PRO A 47 19.34 0.93 8.58
C PRO A 47 20.08 1.80 7.55
N HIS A 48 20.39 1.26 6.37
CA HIS A 48 21.15 1.96 5.32
C HIS A 48 20.26 2.61 4.26
N SER A 49 18.93 2.57 4.44
CA SER A 49 17.98 3.16 3.51
C SER A 49 18.17 4.69 3.40
N LYS A 50 18.31 5.17 2.17
CA LYS A 50 18.38 6.59 1.81
C LYS A 50 17.00 7.25 1.76
N TRP A 51 15.95 6.43 1.67
CA TRP A 51 14.55 6.87 1.65
C TRP A 51 13.92 6.59 3.00
N CYS A 52 13.11 7.53 3.48
CA CYS A 52 12.47 7.39 4.77
C CYS A 52 11.26 8.31 4.88
N SER A 53 10.09 7.68 5.00
CA SER A 53 8.80 8.36 5.22
C SER A 53 8.36 8.21 6.68
N PRO A 54 7.67 9.20 7.26
CA PRO A 54 7.17 9.07 8.62
C PRO A 54 5.90 8.19 8.64
N PRO A 55 5.79 7.22 9.58
CA PRO A 55 4.54 6.54 9.82
C PRO A 55 3.54 7.48 10.49
N LEU A 56 2.26 7.31 10.19
CA LEU A 56 1.15 8.02 10.77
C LEU A 56 0.24 6.99 11.43
N ILE A 57 -0.10 7.22 12.70
CA ILE A 57 -1.05 6.39 13.42
C ILE A 57 -2.37 7.15 13.47
N VAL A 58 -3.41 6.52 12.92
CA VAL A 58 -4.76 7.07 12.82
C VAL A 58 -5.66 6.21 13.69
N LYS A 59 -6.52 6.84 14.50
CA LYS A 59 -7.54 6.15 15.27
C LYS A 59 -8.64 5.66 14.32
N LYS A 60 -9.08 4.43 14.48
CA LYS A 60 -10.28 3.94 13.81
C LYS A 60 -11.53 4.47 14.54
N VAL A 61 -12.69 4.30 13.92
CA VAL A 61 -13.99 4.69 14.48
C VAL A 61 -14.28 3.94 15.78
N GLU A 62 -13.83 2.69 15.87
CA GLU A 62 -13.95 1.87 17.08
C GLU A 62 -12.91 2.29 18.13
N PRO A 63 -13.32 2.51 19.40
CA PRO A 63 -12.41 2.92 20.45
C PRO A 63 -11.36 1.83 20.73
N GLY A 64 -10.08 2.20 20.64
CA GLY A 64 -8.94 1.33 20.93
C GLY A 64 -8.32 0.65 19.70
N ASP A 65 -8.91 0.77 18.51
CA ASP A 65 -8.29 0.26 17.28
C ASP A 65 -7.50 1.37 16.57
N PHE A 66 -6.25 1.06 16.24
CA PHE A 66 -5.32 1.97 15.58
C PHE A 66 -4.95 1.43 14.21
N ARG A 67 -4.74 2.33 13.26
CA ARG A 67 -4.21 2.00 11.94
C ARG A 67 -2.88 2.71 11.73
N MET A 68 -1.87 1.94 11.32
CA MET A 68 -0.62 2.50 10.81
C MET A 68 -0.74 2.75 9.31
N THR A 69 -0.44 3.97 8.89
CA THR A 69 -0.23 4.35 7.49
C THR A 69 1.15 4.99 7.35
N VAL A 70 1.68 5.07 6.13
CA VAL A 70 2.96 5.73 5.88
C VAL A 70 2.70 6.95 5.01
N ASP A 71 3.23 8.11 5.41
CA ASP A 71 3.07 9.35 4.65
C ASP A 71 3.99 9.37 3.43
N VAL A 72 3.53 8.75 2.36
CA VAL A 72 4.26 8.63 1.09
C VAL A 72 4.03 9.81 0.14
N ARG A 73 3.41 10.91 0.59
CA ARG A 73 3.13 12.07 -0.29
C ARG A 73 4.38 12.65 -0.92
N ARG A 74 5.48 12.74 -0.15
CA ARG A 74 6.77 13.23 -0.65
C ARG A 74 7.39 12.28 -1.66
N VAL A 75 7.28 10.97 -1.44
CA VAL A 75 7.74 9.94 -2.38
C VAL A 75 6.92 10.04 -3.68
N ASN A 76 5.59 10.12 -3.56
CA ASN A 76 4.67 10.28 -4.69
C ASN A 76 4.92 11.54 -5.55
N ALA A 77 5.52 12.60 -4.98
CA ALA A 77 5.91 13.78 -5.73
C ALA A 77 7.15 13.55 -6.60
N GLN A 78 8.01 12.60 -6.20
CA GLN A 78 9.22 12.20 -6.92
C GLN A 78 8.96 11.07 -7.93
N THR A 79 7.83 10.38 -7.85
CA THR A 79 7.45 9.31 -8.78
C THR A 79 6.79 9.86 -10.05
N LEU A 80 7.08 9.25 -11.19
CA LEU A 80 6.31 9.40 -12.42
C LEU A 80 5.09 8.50 -12.33
N ARG A 81 3.91 9.10 -12.27
CA ARG A 81 2.65 8.37 -12.10
C ARG A 81 2.30 7.61 -13.37
N MET A 82 1.92 6.35 -13.21
CA MET A 82 1.33 5.57 -14.29
C MET A 82 -0.05 6.14 -14.63
N ILE A 83 -0.24 6.56 -15.88
CA ILE A 83 -1.56 6.91 -16.38
C ILE A 83 -2.28 5.60 -16.66
N TRP A 84 -3.40 5.39 -15.97
CA TRP A 84 -4.25 4.24 -16.18
C TRP A 84 -5.71 4.66 -16.30
N PRO A 85 -6.45 4.23 -17.35
CA PRO A 85 -7.83 4.65 -17.55
C PRO A 85 -8.71 4.03 -16.46
N MET A 86 -9.24 4.88 -15.59
CA MET A 86 -10.33 4.48 -14.71
C MET A 86 -11.62 4.45 -15.54
N PRO A 87 -12.34 3.30 -15.56
CA PRO A 87 -13.57 3.16 -16.28
C PRO A 87 -14.60 4.07 -15.62
N ILE A 88 -15.44 4.66 -16.45
CA ILE A 88 -16.55 5.48 -16.00
C ILE A 88 -17.51 4.57 -15.25
N PHE A 89 -17.92 4.97 -14.05
CA PHE A 89 -18.75 4.15 -13.18
C PHE A 89 -20.12 3.83 -13.82
N GLU A 90 -20.72 4.81 -14.50
CA GLU A 90 -21.98 4.65 -15.25
C GLU A 90 -21.88 3.54 -16.29
N VAL A 91 -20.81 3.56 -17.10
CA VAL A 91 -20.55 2.52 -18.12
C VAL A 91 -20.42 1.14 -17.48
N ILE A 92 -19.86 1.04 -16.26
CA ILE A 92 -19.77 -0.25 -15.55
C ILE A 92 -21.14 -0.70 -15.05
N MET A 93 -21.96 0.22 -14.53
CA MET A 93 -23.30 -0.08 -14.04
C MET A 93 -24.23 -0.58 -15.15
N ASP A 94 -24.12 -0.02 -16.36
CA ASP A 94 -24.92 -0.45 -17.51
C ASP A 94 -24.66 -1.92 -17.91
N TYR A 95 -23.49 -2.47 -17.61
CA TYR A 95 -23.22 -3.90 -17.82
C TYR A 95 -23.86 -4.81 -16.77
N HIS A 96 -24.40 -4.25 -15.70
CA HIS A 96 -24.91 -4.99 -14.55
C HIS A 96 -26.41 -4.82 -14.32
N THR A 97 -27.12 -4.03 -15.13
CA THR A 97 -28.57 -3.76 -14.98
C THR A 97 -29.45 -5.01 -14.95
N ASP A 98 -29.05 -6.10 -15.58
CA ASP A 98 -29.81 -7.35 -15.64
C ASP A 98 -29.51 -8.32 -14.47
N SER A 99 -28.70 -7.91 -13.48
CA SER A 99 -28.34 -8.74 -12.33
C SER A 99 -29.30 -8.55 -11.15
N GLU A 100 -29.89 -9.64 -10.66
CA GLU A 100 -30.84 -9.63 -9.54
C GLU A 100 -30.16 -9.67 -8.16
N LEU A 101 -28.93 -10.20 -8.08
CA LEU A 101 -28.18 -10.34 -6.83
C LEU A 101 -26.78 -9.75 -6.96
N TYR A 102 -26.42 -8.89 -6.00
CA TYR A 102 -25.10 -8.29 -5.87
C TYR A 102 -24.44 -8.75 -4.59
N PHE A 103 -23.16 -9.12 -4.67
CA PHE A 103 -22.34 -9.41 -3.51
C PHE A 103 -21.08 -8.55 -3.54
N LEU A 104 -20.69 -8.05 -2.37
CA LEU A 104 -19.51 -7.21 -2.22
C LEU A 104 -18.40 -8.03 -1.56
N LEU A 105 -17.30 -8.23 -2.29
CA LEU A 105 -16.10 -8.88 -1.79
C LEU A 105 -15.05 -7.83 -1.44
N ASP A 106 -14.59 -7.83 -0.19
CA ASP A 106 -13.43 -7.04 0.22
C ASP A 106 -12.19 -7.93 0.34
N PHE A 107 -11.08 -7.45 -0.22
CA PHE A 107 -9.81 -8.18 -0.21
C PHE A 107 -9.04 -7.83 1.06
N PHE A 108 -9.02 -8.76 2.02
CA PHE A 108 -8.35 -8.51 3.30
C PHE A 108 -6.87 -8.16 3.09
N LYS A 109 -6.48 -6.96 3.54
CA LYS A 109 -5.11 -6.44 3.41
C LYS A 109 -4.57 -6.54 1.97
N GLY A 110 -5.42 -6.35 0.95
CA GLY A 110 -5.11 -6.69 -0.44
C GLY A 110 -3.77 -6.18 -0.98
N TYR A 111 -3.35 -4.97 -0.63
CA TYR A 111 -2.04 -4.43 -1.07
C TYR A 111 -0.84 -5.24 -0.57
N TRP A 112 -0.91 -5.82 0.63
CA TRP A 112 0.15 -6.64 1.22
C TRP A 112 0.34 -7.99 0.49
N GLN A 113 -0.61 -8.39 -0.37
CA GLN A 113 -0.48 -9.62 -1.15
C GLN A 113 0.39 -9.42 -2.40
N PHE A 114 0.58 -8.17 -2.83
CA PHE A 114 1.27 -7.83 -4.07
C PHE A 114 2.75 -7.52 -3.83
N LEU A 115 3.62 -8.10 -4.65
CA LEU A 115 5.07 -7.93 -4.57
C LEU A 115 5.53 -6.57 -5.10
N LEU A 116 6.48 -5.97 -4.38
CA LEU A 116 7.20 -4.78 -4.80
C LEU A 116 8.61 -5.17 -5.27
N SER A 117 9.07 -4.56 -6.37
CA SER A 117 10.40 -4.84 -6.93
C SER A 117 11.50 -4.47 -5.94
N LEU A 118 12.52 -5.31 -5.80
CA LEU A 118 13.62 -5.14 -4.84
C LEU A 118 14.28 -3.75 -4.92
N GLU A 119 14.46 -3.25 -6.15
CA GLU A 119 15.03 -1.92 -6.41
C GLU A 119 14.13 -0.77 -5.91
N CYS A 120 12.82 -0.98 -5.87
CA CYS A 120 11.83 0.03 -5.48
C CYS A 120 11.39 -0.10 -4.01
N GLN A 121 11.75 -1.18 -3.33
CA GLN A 121 11.37 -1.40 -1.92
C GLN A 121 11.86 -0.27 -1.03
N GLU A 122 13.10 0.17 -1.25
CA GLU A 122 13.73 1.22 -0.46
C GLU A 122 12.89 2.51 -0.43
N LEU A 123 12.23 2.88 -1.55
CA LEU A 123 11.41 4.09 -1.68
C LEU A 123 10.33 4.24 -0.61
N PHE A 124 9.81 3.10 -0.15
CA PHE A 124 8.70 3.02 0.80
C PHE A 124 9.15 2.74 2.23
N SER A 125 10.45 2.84 2.50
CA SER A 125 10.97 2.69 3.85
C SER A 125 10.41 3.75 4.79
N PHE A 126 10.22 3.39 6.05
CA PHE A 126 9.67 4.27 7.07
C PHE A 126 10.48 4.27 8.36
N LEU A 127 10.47 5.41 9.05
CA LEU A 127 11.22 5.62 10.29
C LEU A 127 10.33 5.40 11.51
N THR A 128 10.69 4.44 12.34
CA THR A 128 10.10 4.22 13.66
C THR A 128 11.09 4.58 14.77
N ASP A 129 10.64 4.51 16.02
CA ASP A 129 11.52 4.62 17.20
C ASP A 129 12.53 3.47 17.32
N MET A 130 12.20 2.29 16.77
CA MET A 130 13.08 1.11 16.77
C MET A 130 14.12 1.12 15.63
N GLY A 131 13.90 1.94 14.61
CA GLY A 131 14.77 2.06 13.44
C GLY A 131 14.00 2.20 12.12
N ILE A 132 14.73 2.01 11.02
CA ILE A 132 14.18 2.10 9.66
C ILE A 132 13.78 0.70 9.19
N PHE A 133 12.57 0.59 8.67
CA PHE A 133 12.01 -0.64 8.13
C PHE A 133 11.57 -0.43 6.69
N THR A 134 11.78 -1.46 5.87
CA THR A 134 11.47 -1.45 4.44
C THR A 134 10.43 -2.54 4.15
N PRO A 135 9.31 -2.20 3.48
CA PRO A 135 8.30 -3.16 3.09
C PRO A 135 8.73 -3.98 1.87
N THR A 136 8.35 -5.25 1.80
CA THR A 136 8.58 -6.14 0.64
C THR A 136 7.39 -6.17 -0.33
N ARG A 137 6.26 -5.58 0.08
CA ARG A 137 4.99 -5.60 -0.62
C ARG A 137 4.52 -4.19 -0.92
N VAL A 138 3.53 -4.07 -1.80
CA VAL A 138 2.96 -2.78 -2.17
C VAL A 138 2.34 -2.14 -0.94
N LEU A 139 2.76 -0.91 -0.62
CA LEU A 139 2.14 -0.12 0.42
C LEU A 139 0.90 0.61 -0.10
N MET A 140 -0.07 0.79 0.80
CA MET A 140 -1.19 1.68 0.57
C MET A 140 -0.71 3.13 0.49
N GLY A 141 -1.32 3.90 -0.42
CA GLY A 141 -1.04 5.33 -0.60
C GLY A 141 0.02 5.63 -1.67
N GLY A 142 0.71 4.61 -2.19
CA GLY A 142 1.57 4.78 -3.38
C GLY A 142 0.75 5.14 -4.61
N SER A 143 1.24 6.07 -5.43
CA SER A 143 0.51 6.56 -6.61
C SER A 143 0.15 5.44 -7.59
N ASP A 144 1.08 4.51 -7.83
CA ASP A 144 0.90 3.43 -8.82
C ASP A 144 0.27 2.16 -8.22
N SER A 145 0.08 2.13 -6.89
CA SER A 145 -0.41 0.95 -6.17
C SER A 145 -1.78 0.49 -6.68
N VAL A 146 -2.73 1.43 -6.87
CA VAL A 146 -4.10 1.12 -7.34
C VAL A 146 -4.06 0.60 -8.76
N ALA A 147 -3.33 1.30 -9.64
CA ALA A 147 -3.25 0.96 -11.05
C ALA A 147 -2.60 -0.40 -11.28
N TYR A 148 -1.65 -0.80 -10.42
CA TYR A 148 -1.03 -2.12 -10.44
C TYR A 148 -1.90 -3.24 -9.85
N CYS A 149 -2.62 -2.98 -8.75
CA CYS A 149 -3.46 -4.01 -8.10
C CYS A 149 -4.76 -4.30 -8.86
N ARG A 150 -5.23 -3.34 -9.68
CA ARG A 150 -6.51 -3.43 -10.37
C ARG A 150 -6.59 -4.51 -11.46
N PRO A 151 -5.64 -4.68 -12.40
CA PRO A 151 -5.73 -5.70 -13.44
C PRO A 151 -5.82 -7.14 -12.88
N PRO A 152 -5.04 -7.53 -11.86
CA PRO A 152 -5.21 -8.82 -11.18
C PRO A 152 -6.59 -8.99 -10.55
N CYS A 153 -7.08 -7.99 -9.80
CA CYS A 153 -8.42 -8.05 -9.21
C CYS A 153 -9.49 -8.21 -10.30
N ARG A 154 -9.40 -7.45 -11.39
CA ARG A 154 -10.33 -7.58 -12.54
C ARG A 154 -10.29 -8.96 -13.17
N ARG A 155 -9.10 -9.56 -13.30
CA ARG A 155 -8.94 -10.93 -13.83
C ARG A 155 -9.59 -11.96 -12.91
N CYS A 156 -9.38 -11.84 -11.59
CA CYS A 156 -10.08 -12.70 -10.62
C CYS A 156 -11.60 -12.55 -10.75
N SER A 157 -12.14 -11.33 -10.79
CA SER A 157 -13.58 -11.10 -10.95
C SER A 157 -14.16 -11.71 -12.23
N ARG A 158 -13.43 -11.63 -13.35
CA ARG A 158 -13.84 -12.28 -14.62
C ARG A 158 -13.92 -13.80 -14.52
N ASN A 159 -13.00 -14.42 -13.79
CA ASN A 159 -13.04 -15.87 -13.59
C ASN A 159 -14.26 -16.27 -12.75
N PHE A 160 -14.64 -15.46 -11.75
CA PHE A 160 -15.87 -15.69 -10.99
C PHE A 160 -17.14 -15.53 -11.82
N SER A 161 -17.16 -14.63 -12.80
CA SER A 161 -18.32 -14.49 -13.71
C SER A 161 -18.47 -15.63 -14.72
N MET A 162 -17.44 -16.46 -14.95
CA MET A 162 -17.51 -17.60 -15.89
C MET A 162 -17.87 -18.93 -15.22
N THR A 163 -18.01 -18.97 -13.89
CA THR A 163 -18.38 -20.19 -13.13
C THR A 163 -19.85 -20.20 -12.68
N GLY A 164 -20.69 -19.34 -13.25
CA GLY A 164 -22.12 -19.25 -12.94
C GLY A 164 -22.95 -19.18 -14.21
N CYS A 165 -23.03 -20.33 -14.90
CA CYS A 165 -24.13 -20.85 -15.73
C CYS A 165 -23.62 -22.07 -16.50
#